data_AF-A0A6L2PH40-F1
#
_entry.id   AF-A0A6L2PH40-F1
#
_cell.length_a   1.000
_cell.length_b   1.000
_cell.length_c   1.000
_cell.angle_alpha   90.00
_cell.angle_beta   90.00
_cell.angle_gamma   90.00
#
_symmetry.space_group_name_H-M   'P 1'
#
loop_
_entity.id
_entity.type
_entity.pdbx_description
1 polymer ?
#
loop_
_entity_poly.entity_id
_entity_poly.type
_entity_poly.pdbx_seq_one_letter_code
_entity_poly.pdbx_strand_id
1 'polypeptide(L)'
;MFDEESFNTDIYSGVKPLHFVAQFIGLAPYFYIRNTQTGEESIDISCRSNAKKITWASVLVVIQFTGLACKMAGSAVNPPDSLVDLVNDILQFPFFGATSMVAILFAVTINRNKMSQFLNTLSVVDRLLFCQHSIYKKQQVRLLIAVTYTSVFSAVLFYFDIYYYYTYNLLYIVTIYLPDFVWSVNELQFMNVVEVLTARLVKLNASITEVFDTDCYIKGAARSVRKHNGKPTINRYASVSNTVNSNNTQPSRHQICEEFVGNVIEVSCLESKIISRILKLREIYNKLYEMCSLIDSMYGYMLLQQFTSYAICMIVDGYNLLSFLVALYNSEAALIPPEGYPALVLWNFSNLFRPFLVCLSCHRLNNEFKTTVKSIQTLTLRSGINTGVLDQLRLFSIQVQNCKLGFTACGFFDINLSLSCAVFLTATTYITVLVLLDREQ
;
A
#
# COMPACT_ATOMS: atom_id res chain seq x y z
N MET A 1 2.26 26.38 -33.92
CA MET A 1 2.46 26.65 -32.49
C MET A 1 1.38 25.86 -31.79
N PHE A 2 1.63 24.56 -31.56
CA PHE A 2 0.75 23.75 -30.73
C PHE A 2 1.11 24.14 -29.31
N ASP A 3 0.22 24.84 -28.63
CA ASP A 3 0.36 25.03 -27.19
C ASP A 3 0.51 23.63 -26.58
N GLU A 4 1.63 23.39 -25.90
CA GLU A 4 1.77 22.24 -25.01
C GLU A 4 0.68 22.40 -23.96
N GLU A 5 -0.52 21.88 -24.25
CA GLU A 5 -1.53 21.61 -23.25
C GLU A 5 -0.82 20.78 -22.19
N SER A 6 -0.50 21.41 -21.06
CA SER A 6 0.09 20.75 -19.92
C SER A 6 -0.92 19.69 -19.50
N PHE A 7 -0.71 18.46 -19.97
CA PHE A 7 -1.54 17.33 -19.59
C PHE A 7 -1.50 17.28 -18.07
N ASN A 8 -2.58 17.72 -17.44
CA ASN A 8 -2.76 17.61 -16.00
C ASN A 8 -2.79 16.11 -15.72
N THR A 9 -1.61 15.55 -15.40
CA THR A 9 -1.49 14.17 -14.95
C THR A 9 -2.21 14.06 -13.62
N ASP A 10 -3.47 13.65 -13.73
CA ASP A 10 -4.39 13.44 -12.63
C ASP A 10 -4.06 12.12 -11.90
N ILE A 11 -4.49 12.02 -10.65
CA ILE A 11 -4.30 10.86 -9.75
C ILE A 11 -4.71 9.56 -10.44
N TYR A 12 -5.76 9.63 -11.27
CA TYR A 12 -6.30 8.51 -12.01
C TYR A 12 -5.33 7.93 -13.03
N SER A 13 -4.41 8.73 -13.60
CA SER A 13 -3.40 8.23 -14.54
C SER A 13 -2.50 7.17 -13.90
N GLY A 14 -2.25 7.29 -12.59
CA GLY A 14 -1.50 6.33 -11.80
C GLY A 14 -2.17 4.96 -11.64
N VAL A 15 -3.50 4.88 -11.77
CA VAL A 15 -4.30 3.67 -11.53
C VAL A 15 -4.83 3.05 -12.84
N LYS A 16 -4.86 3.82 -13.94
CA LYS A 16 -5.40 3.41 -15.24
C LYS A 16 -4.89 2.06 -15.78
N PRO A 17 -3.57 1.74 -15.78
CA PRO A 17 -3.10 0.47 -16.34
C PRO A 17 -3.75 -0.75 -15.69
N LEU A 18 -3.84 -0.73 -14.35
CA LEU A 18 -4.50 -1.80 -13.59
C LEU A 18 -6.01 -1.79 -13.77
N HIS A 19 -6.62 -0.60 -13.92
CA HIS A 19 -8.05 -0.49 -14.18
C HIS A 19 -8.47 -1.21 -15.47
N PHE A 20 -7.70 -1.10 -16.55
CA PHE A 20 -8.04 -1.78 -17.81
C PHE A 20 -8.03 -3.30 -17.67
N VAL A 21 -6.99 -3.85 -17.03
CA VAL A 21 -6.90 -5.30 -16.79
C VAL A 21 -8.00 -5.74 -15.84
N ALA A 22 -8.20 -5.02 -14.73
CA ALA A 22 -9.26 -5.30 -13.76
C ALA A 22 -10.67 -5.22 -14.37
N GLN A 23 -10.91 -4.29 -15.30
CA GLN A 23 -12.18 -4.20 -16.01
C GLN A 23 -12.42 -5.44 -16.87
N PHE A 24 -11.40 -5.93 -17.56
CA PHE A 24 -11.51 -7.12 -18.41
C PHE A 24 -11.92 -8.35 -17.61
N ILE A 25 -11.44 -8.51 -16.39
CA ILE A 25 -11.76 -9.64 -15.51
C ILE A 25 -12.93 -9.39 -14.54
N GLY A 26 -13.63 -8.26 -14.65
CA GLY A 26 -14.80 -7.95 -13.83
C GLY A 26 -14.52 -7.35 -12.44
N LEU A 27 -13.26 -7.04 -12.09
CA LEU A 27 -12.87 -6.42 -10.81
C LEU A 27 -13.00 -4.90 -10.76
N ALA A 28 -13.26 -4.23 -11.90
CA ALA A 28 -13.44 -2.77 -11.94
C ALA A 28 -14.68 -2.35 -12.75
N PRO A 29 -15.90 -2.61 -12.27
CA PRO A 29 -17.14 -2.30 -12.97
C PRO A 29 -17.55 -0.82 -12.82
N TYR A 30 -16.61 0.11 -13.03
CA TYR A 30 -16.84 1.57 -12.99
C TYR A 30 -16.16 2.26 -14.17
N PHE A 31 -16.58 3.47 -14.56
CA PHE A 31 -15.98 4.24 -15.66
C PHE A 31 -15.36 5.53 -15.16
N TYR A 32 -14.32 5.99 -15.85
CA TYR A 32 -13.80 7.35 -15.73
C TYR A 32 -14.61 8.27 -16.64
N ILE A 33 -15.24 9.28 -16.05
CA ILE A 33 -15.89 10.38 -16.76
C ILE A 33 -14.98 11.58 -16.64
N ARG A 34 -14.54 12.11 -17.78
CA ARG A 34 -13.84 13.39 -17.85
C ARG A 34 -14.88 14.50 -17.99
N ASN A 35 -14.88 15.44 -17.05
CA ASN A 35 -15.71 16.63 -17.17
C ASN A 35 -15.18 17.46 -18.35
N THR A 36 -16.01 17.68 -19.37
CA THR A 36 -15.61 18.41 -20.59
C THR A 36 -15.29 19.88 -20.33
N GLN A 37 -15.81 20.46 -19.25
CA GLN A 37 -15.58 21.87 -18.91
C GLN A 37 -14.32 22.06 -18.06
N THR A 38 -14.12 21.21 -17.04
CA THR A 38 -12.98 21.37 -16.11
C THR A 38 -11.77 20.52 -16.48
N GLY A 39 -11.96 19.51 -17.34
CA GLY A 39 -10.93 18.52 -17.66
C GLY A 39 -10.66 17.52 -16.53
N GLU A 40 -11.27 17.69 -15.34
CA GLU A 40 -11.12 16.79 -14.19
C GLU A 40 -11.74 15.43 -14.49
N GLU A 41 -11.01 14.37 -14.18
CA GLU A 41 -11.54 13.01 -14.26
C GLU A 41 -12.26 12.67 -12.95
N SER A 42 -13.38 11.97 -13.05
CA SER A 42 -14.15 11.48 -11.89
C SER A 42 -14.58 10.05 -12.17
N ILE A 43 -14.83 9.28 -11.11
CA ILE A 43 -15.34 7.91 -11.26
C ILE A 43 -16.85 7.93 -11.17
N ASP A 44 -17.49 7.46 -12.23
CA ASP A 44 -18.92 7.18 -12.21
C ASP A 44 -19.16 5.76 -11.71
N ILE A 45 -19.74 5.67 -10.52
CA ILE A 45 -20.14 4.44 -9.84
C ILE A 45 -21.62 4.09 -10.07
N SER A 46 -22.36 4.89 -10.85
CA SER A 46 -23.79 4.66 -11.03
C SER A 46 -24.05 3.31 -11.71
N CYS A 47 -25.01 2.53 -11.18
CA CYS A 47 -25.35 1.22 -11.75
C CYS A 47 -25.81 1.34 -13.21
N ARG A 48 -26.47 2.45 -13.57
CA ARG A 48 -27.06 2.65 -14.89
C ARG A 48 -26.01 2.83 -15.97
N SER A 49 -24.97 3.64 -15.74
CA SER A 49 -23.90 3.82 -16.71
C SER A 49 -22.99 2.59 -16.82
N ASN A 50 -22.86 1.84 -15.71
CA ASN A 50 -22.00 0.67 -15.62
C ASN A 50 -22.72 -0.67 -15.88
N ALA A 51 -23.98 -0.65 -16.32
CA ALA A 51 -24.81 -1.86 -16.47
C ALA A 51 -24.12 -2.95 -17.32
N LYS A 52 -23.45 -2.57 -18.42
CA LYS A 52 -22.71 -3.51 -19.28
C LYS A 52 -21.56 -4.20 -18.55
N LYS A 53 -20.76 -3.46 -17.76
CA LYS A 53 -19.64 -4.01 -16.99
C LYS A 53 -20.12 -4.90 -15.85
N ILE A 54 -21.18 -4.48 -15.17
CA ILE A 54 -21.82 -5.29 -14.11
C ILE A 54 -22.38 -6.59 -14.69
N THR A 55 -23.02 -6.52 -15.86
CA THR A 55 -23.51 -7.71 -16.57
C THR A 55 -22.35 -8.64 -16.94
N TRP A 56 -21.25 -8.10 -17.48
CA TRP A 56 -20.05 -8.87 -17.79
C TRP A 56 -19.45 -9.56 -16.56
N ALA A 57 -19.26 -8.83 -15.46
CA ALA A 57 -18.78 -9.40 -14.21
C ALA A 57 -19.71 -10.50 -13.68
N SER A 58 -21.03 -10.32 -13.80
CA SER A 58 -22.03 -11.33 -13.41
C SER A 58 -21.92 -12.59 -14.29
N VAL A 59 -21.72 -12.43 -15.60
CA VAL A 59 -21.48 -13.55 -16.53
C VAL A 59 -20.22 -14.31 -16.14
N LEU A 60 -19.13 -13.61 -15.78
CA LEU A 60 -17.89 -14.25 -15.32
C LEU A 60 -18.12 -15.08 -14.05
N VAL A 61 -18.87 -14.57 -13.07
CA VAL A 61 -19.22 -15.32 -11.85
C VAL A 61 -20.03 -16.57 -12.18
N VAL A 62 -21.03 -16.47 -13.07
CA VAL A 62 -21.85 -17.62 -13.48
C VAL A 62 -21.01 -18.68 -14.22
N ILE A 63 -20.11 -18.23 -15.10
CA ILE A 63 -19.18 -19.12 -15.83
C ILE A 63 -18.26 -19.86 -14.85
N GLN A 64 -17.65 -19.16 -13.89
CA GLN A 64 -16.79 -19.78 -12.88
C GLN A 64 -17.57 -20.72 -11.97
N PHE A 65 -18.77 -20.32 -11.52
CA PHE A 65 -19.63 -21.15 -10.68
C PHE A 65 -20.04 -22.43 -11.39
N THR A 66 -20.48 -22.32 -12.65
CA THR A 66 -20.87 -23.46 -13.47
C THR A 66 -19.67 -24.39 -13.70
N GLY A 67 -18.51 -23.81 -14.04
CA GLY A 67 -17.28 -24.58 -14.20
C GLY A 67 -16.93 -25.38 -12.94
N LEU A 68 -16.97 -24.71 -11.78
CA LEU A 68 -16.66 -25.32 -10.50
C LEU A 68 -17.67 -26.41 -10.13
N ALA A 69 -18.96 -26.15 -10.31
CA ALA A 69 -20.01 -27.13 -10.05
C ALA A 69 -19.88 -28.36 -10.95
N CYS A 70 -19.59 -28.17 -12.24
CA CYS A 70 -19.32 -29.27 -13.17
C CYS A 70 -18.08 -30.07 -12.76
N LYS A 71 -17.01 -29.40 -12.30
CA LYS A 71 -15.80 -30.07 -11.82
C LYS A 71 -16.09 -30.91 -10.58
N MET A 72 -16.73 -30.34 -9.56
CA MET A 72 -17.09 -31.07 -8.33
C MET A 72 -18.05 -32.23 -8.61
N ALA A 73 -19.02 -32.06 -9.52
CA ALA A 73 -19.90 -33.15 -9.94
C ALA A 73 -19.13 -34.24 -10.68
N GLY A 74 -18.17 -33.88 -11.53
CA GLY A 74 -17.28 -34.81 -12.21
C GLY A 74 -16.48 -35.66 -11.23
N SER A 75 -15.83 -35.03 -10.25
CA SER A 75 -15.06 -35.73 -9.21
C SER A 75 -15.94 -36.53 -8.25
N ALA A 76 -17.22 -36.17 -8.08
CA ALA A 76 -18.15 -36.97 -7.28
C ALA A 76 -18.63 -38.23 -8.02
N VAL A 77 -18.79 -38.15 -9.35
CA VAL A 77 -19.21 -39.28 -10.19
C VAL A 77 -18.04 -40.23 -10.44
N ASN A 78 -16.85 -39.67 -10.71
CA ASN A 78 -15.61 -40.40 -10.93
C ASN A 78 -14.59 -39.95 -9.87
N PRO A 79 -14.64 -40.52 -8.66
CA PRO A 79 -13.69 -40.16 -7.62
C PRO A 79 -12.27 -40.46 -8.12
N PRO A 80 -11.31 -39.54 -7.93
CA PRO A 80 -9.95 -39.75 -8.36
C PRO A 80 -9.30 -40.90 -7.59
N ASP A 81 -8.39 -41.62 -8.27
CA ASP A 81 -7.72 -42.80 -7.72
C ASP A 81 -6.76 -42.47 -6.57
N SER A 82 -6.25 -41.23 -6.51
CA SER A 82 -5.34 -40.77 -5.46
C SER A 82 -6.03 -39.84 -4.45
N LEU A 83 -5.68 -39.98 -3.17
CA LEU A 83 -6.15 -39.09 -2.11
C LEU A 83 -5.76 -37.62 -2.38
N VAL A 84 -4.62 -37.41 -3.04
CA VAL A 84 -4.10 -36.08 -3.34
C VAL A 84 -4.95 -35.40 -4.41
N ASP A 85 -5.30 -36.14 -5.47
CA ASP A 85 -6.22 -35.65 -6.49
C ASP A 85 -7.61 -35.40 -5.91
N LEU A 86 -8.04 -36.22 -4.94
CA LEU A 86 -9.29 -35.98 -4.21
C LEU A 86 -9.24 -34.67 -3.43
N VAL A 87 -8.15 -34.40 -2.72
CA VAL A 87 -7.94 -33.15 -1.97
C VAL A 87 -7.84 -31.95 -2.92
N ASN A 88 -7.14 -32.09 -4.04
CA ASN A 88 -7.07 -31.09 -5.11
C ASN A 88 -8.47 -30.71 -5.59
N ASP A 89 -9.28 -31.72 -5.94
CA ASP A 89 -10.61 -31.55 -6.52
C ASP A 89 -11.67 -31.06 -5.53
N ILE A 90 -11.62 -31.51 -4.28
CA ILE A 90 -12.63 -31.17 -3.26
C ILE A 90 -12.27 -29.91 -2.47
N LEU A 91 -10.98 -29.61 -2.26
CA LEU A 91 -10.55 -28.47 -1.44
C LEU A 91 -9.86 -27.39 -2.27
N GLN A 92 -8.75 -27.69 -2.93
CA GLN A 92 -7.92 -26.64 -3.55
C GLN A 92 -8.64 -25.88 -4.67
N PHE A 93 -9.22 -26.57 -5.65
CA PHE A 93 -9.90 -25.91 -6.77
C PHE A 93 -11.19 -25.18 -6.37
N PRO A 94 -12.04 -25.72 -5.47
CA PRO A 94 -13.16 -24.95 -4.94
C PRO A 94 -12.74 -23.69 -4.19
N PHE A 95 -11.64 -23.72 -3.43
CA PHE A 95 -11.12 -22.52 -2.78
C PHE A 95 -10.61 -21.48 -3.79
N PHE A 96 -9.92 -21.89 -4.86
CA PHE A 96 -9.52 -21.01 -5.96
C PHE A 96 -10.74 -20.31 -6.59
N GLY A 97 -11.72 -21.11 -7.02
CA GLY A 97 -12.94 -20.62 -7.64
C GLY A 97 -13.71 -19.68 -6.71
N ALA A 98 -13.90 -20.08 -5.45
CA ALA A 98 -14.59 -19.28 -4.45
C ALA A 98 -13.89 -17.93 -4.20
N THR A 99 -12.56 -17.91 -4.12
CA THR A 99 -11.79 -16.66 -3.88
C THR A 99 -11.96 -15.68 -5.03
N SER A 100 -11.91 -16.18 -6.27
CA SER A 100 -12.13 -15.38 -7.46
C SER A 100 -13.57 -14.84 -7.56
N MET A 101 -14.57 -15.71 -7.34
CA MET A 101 -15.98 -15.33 -7.37
C MET A 101 -16.29 -14.27 -6.31
N VAL A 102 -15.81 -14.45 -5.07
CA VAL A 102 -15.98 -13.46 -4.00
C VAL A 102 -15.32 -12.13 -4.39
N ALA A 103 -14.12 -12.14 -4.97
CA ALA A 103 -13.45 -10.93 -5.43
C ALA A 103 -14.28 -10.15 -6.45
N ILE A 104 -14.84 -10.84 -7.45
CA ILE A 104 -15.70 -10.22 -8.47
C ILE A 104 -17.01 -9.71 -7.85
N LEU A 105 -17.65 -10.51 -6.98
CA LEU A 105 -18.89 -10.12 -6.29
C LEU A 105 -18.68 -8.87 -5.43
N PHE A 106 -17.59 -8.81 -4.68
CA PHE A 106 -17.25 -7.64 -3.85
C PHE A 106 -16.92 -6.42 -4.72
N ALA A 107 -16.18 -6.59 -5.81
CA ALA A 107 -15.92 -5.53 -6.78
C ALA A 107 -17.20 -4.90 -7.34
N VAL A 108 -18.20 -5.72 -7.67
CA VAL A 108 -19.50 -5.28 -8.22
C VAL A 108 -20.40 -4.62 -7.16
N THR A 109 -20.31 -5.05 -5.90
CA THR A 109 -21.24 -4.63 -4.85
C THR A 109 -20.65 -3.56 -3.93
N ILE A 110 -19.77 -3.95 -3.00
CA ILE A 110 -19.31 -3.15 -1.87
C ILE A 110 -18.08 -2.30 -2.27
N ASN A 111 -17.11 -2.92 -2.95
CA ASN A 111 -15.79 -2.32 -3.15
C ASN A 111 -15.80 -1.15 -4.13
N ARG A 112 -16.73 -1.10 -5.09
CA ARG A 112 -16.84 0.08 -6.01
C ARG A 112 -17.10 1.40 -5.27
N ASN A 113 -17.95 1.38 -4.26
CA ASN A 113 -18.32 2.58 -3.51
C ASN A 113 -17.15 3.02 -2.63
N LYS A 114 -16.52 2.06 -1.95
CA LYS A 114 -15.36 2.29 -1.11
C LYS A 114 -14.13 2.74 -1.91
N MET A 115 -13.92 2.22 -3.12
CA MET A 115 -12.85 2.65 -4.03
C MET A 115 -13.04 4.11 -4.46
N SER A 116 -14.26 4.53 -4.76
CA SER A 116 -14.56 5.94 -5.06
C SER A 116 -14.28 6.85 -3.86
N GLN A 117 -14.71 6.44 -2.65
CA GLN A 117 -14.39 7.16 -1.41
C GLN A 117 -12.88 7.24 -1.14
N PHE A 118 -12.16 6.13 -1.37
CA PHE A 118 -10.70 6.08 -1.25
C PHE A 118 -10.05 7.09 -2.20
N LEU A 119 -10.42 7.11 -3.48
CA LEU A 119 -9.83 8.02 -4.47
C LEU A 119 -10.19 9.49 -4.22
N ASN A 120 -11.39 9.78 -3.73
CA ASN A 120 -11.77 11.13 -3.29
C ASN A 120 -10.95 11.58 -2.07
N THR A 121 -10.74 10.69 -1.11
CA THR A 121 -9.92 11.00 0.08
C THR A 121 -8.45 11.17 -0.33
N LEU A 122 -7.96 10.34 -1.25
CA LEU A 122 -6.63 10.43 -1.81
C LEU A 122 -6.40 11.76 -2.52
N SER A 123 -7.38 12.27 -3.28
CA SER A 123 -7.25 13.56 -3.95
C SER A 123 -7.17 14.74 -3.00
N VAL A 124 -7.90 14.70 -1.89
CA VAL A 124 -7.77 15.69 -0.81
C VAL A 124 -6.37 15.63 -0.19
N VAL A 125 -5.89 14.43 0.15
CA VAL A 125 -4.54 14.24 0.73
C VAL A 125 -3.47 14.72 -0.24
N ASP A 126 -3.59 14.38 -1.52
CA ASP A 126 -2.60 14.74 -2.52
C ASP A 126 -2.57 16.26 -2.76
N ARG A 127 -3.72 16.96 -2.71
CA ARG A 127 -3.77 18.44 -2.71
C ARG A 127 -3.10 19.06 -1.48
N LEU A 128 -3.10 18.38 -0.33
CA LEU A 128 -2.49 18.86 0.90
C LEU A 128 -0.98 18.60 0.98
N LEU A 129 -0.51 17.46 0.44
CA LEU A 129 0.88 17.00 0.51
C LEU A 129 1.73 17.35 -0.71
N PHE A 130 1.16 17.39 -1.91
CA PHE A 130 1.92 17.47 -3.15
C PHE A 130 1.64 18.75 -3.93
N CYS A 131 2.71 19.46 -4.27
CA CYS A 131 2.69 20.51 -5.29
C CYS A 131 3.19 20.01 -6.65
N GLN A 132 3.70 18.77 -6.75
CA GLN A 132 4.38 18.26 -7.94
C GLN A 132 3.73 16.98 -8.50
N HIS A 133 3.41 17.00 -9.80
CA HIS A 133 2.76 15.89 -10.51
C HIS A 133 3.68 14.69 -10.86
N SER A 134 5.00 14.80 -10.63
CA SER A 134 5.98 13.79 -11.07
C SER A 134 5.82 12.41 -10.43
N ILE A 135 5.16 12.34 -9.27
CA ILE A 135 4.98 11.12 -8.48
C ILE A 135 4.06 10.12 -9.20
N TYR A 136 2.99 10.59 -9.84
CA TYR A 136 2.03 9.72 -10.54
C TYR A 136 2.66 9.03 -11.73
N LYS A 137 3.54 9.72 -12.47
CA LYS A 137 4.26 9.12 -13.60
C LYS A 137 5.14 7.95 -13.15
N LYS A 138 5.89 8.13 -12.05
CA LYS A 138 6.72 7.06 -11.49
C LYS A 138 5.88 5.89 -10.99
N GLN A 139 4.75 6.19 -10.36
CA GLN A 139 3.83 5.18 -9.88
C GLN A 139 3.17 4.40 -11.03
N GLN A 140 2.70 5.09 -12.05
CA GLN A 140 2.11 4.50 -13.25
C GLN A 140 3.08 3.54 -13.94
N VAL A 141 4.35 3.93 -14.10
CA VAL A 141 5.38 3.06 -14.69
C VAL A 141 5.61 1.82 -13.84
N ARG A 142 5.73 1.96 -12.52
CA ARG A 142 5.87 0.81 -11.60
C ARG A 142 4.68 -0.14 -11.70
N LEU A 143 3.47 0.42 -11.73
CA LEU A 143 2.26 -0.38 -11.84
C LEU A 143 2.17 -1.10 -13.19
N LEU A 144 2.50 -0.42 -14.28
CA LEU A 144 2.56 -1.02 -15.60
C LEU A 144 3.56 -2.17 -15.66
N ILE A 145 4.77 -1.99 -15.09
CA ILE A 145 5.76 -3.06 -14.99
C ILE A 145 5.21 -4.25 -14.20
N ALA A 146 4.56 -4.00 -13.05
CA ALA A 146 4.00 -5.06 -12.23
C ALA A 146 2.86 -5.81 -12.96
N VAL A 147 1.93 -5.10 -13.59
CA VAL A 147 0.85 -5.69 -14.40
C VAL A 147 1.42 -6.54 -15.53
N THR A 148 2.39 -6.03 -16.26
CA THR A 148 3.04 -6.76 -17.36
C THR A 148 3.76 -8.00 -16.84
N TYR A 149 4.53 -7.88 -15.76
CA TYR A 149 5.26 -9.00 -15.17
C TYR A 149 4.30 -10.10 -14.69
N THR A 150 3.26 -9.74 -13.93
CA THR A 150 2.24 -10.71 -13.48
C THR A 150 1.54 -11.37 -14.66
N SER A 151 1.17 -10.60 -15.70
CA SER A 151 0.47 -11.16 -16.87
C SER A 151 1.34 -12.12 -17.67
N VAL A 152 2.62 -11.75 -17.89
CA VAL A 152 3.59 -12.61 -18.59
C VAL A 152 3.89 -13.86 -17.76
N PHE A 153 4.07 -13.71 -16.45
CA PHE A 153 4.32 -14.83 -15.55
C PHE A 153 3.14 -15.82 -15.55
N SER A 154 1.89 -15.33 -15.41
CA SER A 154 0.69 -16.17 -15.52
C SER A 154 0.59 -16.84 -16.89
N ALA A 155 0.88 -16.12 -17.99
CA ALA A 155 0.83 -16.70 -19.33
C ALA A 155 1.85 -17.83 -19.52
N VAL A 156 3.08 -17.67 -19.01
CA VAL A 156 4.12 -18.71 -19.04
C VAL A 156 3.72 -19.92 -18.20
N LEU A 157 3.20 -19.67 -17.00
CA LEU A 157 2.75 -20.72 -16.10
C LEU A 157 1.59 -21.51 -16.71
N PHE A 158 0.58 -20.84 -17.29
CA PHE A 158 -0.51 -21.50 -18.00
C PHE A 158 -0.04 -22.23 -19.26
N TYR A 159 0.92 -21.67 -19.99
CA TYR A 159 1.48 -22.33 -21.18
C TYR A 159 2.15 -23.66 -20.81
N PHE A 160 3.00 -23.69 -19.78
CA PHE A 160 3.64 -24.93 -19.34
C PHE A 160 2.61 -25.94 -18.82
N ASP A 161 1.62 -25.47 -18.05
CA ASP A 161 0.56 -26.34 -17.53
C ASP A 161 -0.25 -26.99 -18.66
N ILE A 162 -0.71 -26.20 -19.65
CA ILE A 162 -1.43 -26.71 -20.84
C ILE A 162 -0.55 -27.66 -21.65
N TYR A 163 0.70 -27.26 -21.92
CA TYR A 163 1.62 -28.02 -22.75
C TYR A 163 1.92 -29.40 -22.17
N TYR A 164 2.06 -29.53 -20.85
CA TYR A 164 2.44 -30.80 -20.25
C TYR A 164 1.28 -31.72 -19.93
N TYR A 165 0.15 -31.16 -19.51
CA TYR A 165 -0.96 -31.99 -19.13
C TYR A 165 -1.88 -32.36 -20.29
N TYR A 166 -1.72 -31.79 -21.50
CA TYR A 166 -2.31 -32.07 -22.85
C TYR A 166 -3.80 -32.50 -22.95
N THR A 167 -4.49 -32.59 -21.82
CA THR A 167 -5.79 -33.27 -21.63
C THR A 167 -6.85 -32.25 -21.16
N TYR A 168 -6.50 -30.97 -21.14
CA TYR A 168 -7.35 -29.95 -20.56
C TYR A 168 -8.41 -29.48 -21.55
N ASN A 169 -9.64 -29.90 -21.25
CA ASN A 169 -10.86 -29.34 -21.85
C ASN A 169 -10.99 -27.85 -21.50
N LEU A 170 -11.75 -27.10 -22.31
CA LEU A 170 -12.09 -25.69 -22.07
C LEU A 170 -12.62 -25.44 -20.64
N LEU A 171 -13.30 -26.44 -20.05
CA LEU A 171 -13.78 -26.42 -18.68
C LEU A 171 -12.64 -26.16 -17.67
N TYR A 172 -11.47 -26.78 -17.88
CA TYR A 172 -10.31 -26.65 -16.97
C TYR A 172 -9.77 -25.21 -16.95
N ILE A 173 -9.64 -24.60 -18.13
CA ILE A 173 -9.22 -23.20 -18.31
C ILE A 173 -10.14 -22.27 -17.52
N VAL A 174 -11.45 -22.49 -17.63
CA VAL A 174 -12.47 -21.73 -16.92
C VAL A 174 -12.42 -21.93 -15.42
N THR A 175 -12.13 -23.15 -14.95
CA THR A 175 -12.14 -23.48 -13.51
C THR A 175 -10.87 -23.10 -12.77
N ILE A 176 -9.74 -22.97 -13.44
CA ILE A 176 -8.44 -22.80 -12.77
C ILE A 176 -7.73 -21.54 -13.23
N TYR A 177 -7.42 -21.42 -14.51
CA TYR A 177 -6.61 -20.29 -15.01
C TYR A 177 -7.34 -18.95 -14.89
N LEU A 178 -8.64 -18.93 -15.22
CA LEU A 178 -9.43 -17.71 -15.06
C LEU A 178 -9.53 -17.29 -13.58
N PRO A 179 -9.90 -18.17 -12.62
CA PRO A 179 -9.86 -17.84 -11.20
C PRO A 179 -8.50 -17.39 -10.68
N ASP A 180 -7.42 -18.08 -11.04
CA ASP A 180 -6.07 -17.73 -10.62
C ASP A 180 -5.62 -16.37 -11.16
N PHE A 181 -5.92 -16.07 -12.43
CA PHE A 181 -5.61 -14.76 -13.01
C PHE A 181 -6.41 -13.65 -12.34
N VAL A 182 -7.71 -13.86 -12.08
CA VAL A 182 -8.54 -12.89 -11.33
C VAL A 182 -7.98 -12.67 -9.93
N TRP A 183 -7.59 -13.73 -9.23
CA TRP A 183 -6.95 -13.63 -7.92
C TRP A 183 -5.66 -12.80 -8.02
N SER A 184 -4.78 -13.10 -8.97
CA SER A 184 -3.51 -12.38 -9.16
C SER A 184 -3.71 -10.89 -9.38
N VAL A 185 -4.68 -10.49 -10.22
CA VAL A 185 -4.99 -9.07 -10.45
C VAL A 185 -5.60 -8.41 -9.21
N ASN A 186 -6.45 -9.13 -8.47
CA ASN A 186 -7.00 -8.62 -7.21
C ASN A 186 -5.91 -8.31 -6.17
N GLU A 187 -4.88 -9.16 -6.07
CA GLU A 187 -3.74 -8.90 -5.19
C GLU A 187 -2.93 -7.72 -5.64
N LEU A 188 -2.75 -7.57 -6.95
CA LEU A 188 -2.08 -6.41 -7.51
C LEU A 188 -2.86 -5.12 -7.25
N GLN A 189 -4.20 -5.16 -7.25
CA GLN A 189 -5.04 -4.03 -6.82
C GLN A 189 -4.81 -3.68 -5.35
N PHE A 190 -4.82 -4.68 -4.46
CA PHE A 190 -4.53 -4.49 -3.04
C PHE A 190 -3.13 -3.88 -2.84
N MET A 191 -2.08 -4.53 -3.36
CA MET A 191 -0.70 -4.06 -3.23
C MET A 191 -0.51 -2.66 -3.79
N ASN A 192 -1.10 -2.34 -4.95
CA ASN A 192 -1.00 -0.99 -5.52
C ASN A 192 -1.60 0.05 -4.57
N VAL A 193 -2.77 -0.21 -4.00
CA VAL A 193 -3.45 0.70 -3.08
C VAL A 193 -2.67 0.86 -1.76
N VAL A 194 -2.04 -0.20 -1.26
CA VAL A 194 -1.12 -0.14 -0.10
C VAL A 194 0.13 0.70 -0.41
N GLU A 195 0.73 0.53 -1.60
CA GLU A 195 1.89 1.31 -2.02
C GLU A 195 1.54 2.78 -2.27
N VAL A 196 0.34 3.09 -2.79
CA VAL A 196 -0.20 4.46 -2.85
C VAL A 196 -0.12 5.08 -1.46
N LEU A 197 -0.74 4.43 -0.47
CA LEU A 197 -0.82 4.90 0.91
C LEU A 197 0.56 5.07 1.54
N THR A 198 1.45 4.08 1.33
CA THR A 198 2.83 4.09 1.81
C THR A 198 3.60 5.29 1.27
N ALA A 199 3.48 5.59 -0.03
CA ALA A 199 4.17 6.73 -0.63
C ALA A 199 3.74 8.08 -0.04
N ARG A 200 2.47 8.22 0.36
CA ARG A 200 1.95 9.44 1.02
C ARG A 200 2.45 9.52 2.46
N LEU A 201 2.51 8.38 3.16
CA LEU A 201 3.04 8.33 4.52
C LEU A 201 4.54 8.69 4.57
N VAL A 202 5.35 8.22 3.61
CA VAL A 202 6.76 8.64 3.45
C VAL A 202 6.86 10.16 3.29
N LYS A 203 5.94 10.76 2.54
CA LYS A 203 5.94 12.20 2.28
C LYS A 203 5.46 13.00 3.48
N LEU A 204 4.47 12.50 4.20
CA LEU A 204 4.09 13.04 5.50
C LEU A 204 5.28 12.99 6.48
N ASN A 205 6.03 11.89 6.52
CA ASN A 205 7.23 11.75 7.35
C ASN A 205 8.30 12.79 7.00
N ALA A 206 8.52 13.06 5.71
CA ALA A 206 9.43 14.10 5.26
C ALA A 206 8.95 15.50 5.67
N SER A 207 7.66 15.81 5.48
CA SER A 207 7.08 17.10 5.87
C SER A 207 7.06 17.31 7.38
N ILE A 208 6.88 16.24 8.17
CA ILE A 208 7.11 16.25 9.62
C ILE A 208 8.55 16.74 9.82
N THR A 209 9.58 16.01 9.39
CA THR A 209 10.99 16.38 9.59
C THR A 209 11.32 17.83 9.18
N GLU A 210 10.81 18.31 8.04
CA GLU A 210 11.06 19.67 7.52
C GLU A 210 10.54 20.78 8.45
N VAL A 211 9.37 20.59 9.06
CA VAL A 211 8.82 21.55 10.04
C VAL A 211 9.83 21.79 11.17
N PHE A 212 10.64 20.79 11.51
CA PHE A 212 11.55 20.84 12.64
C PHE A 212 12.96 21.31 12.30
N ASP A 213 13.40 21.12 11.06
CA ASP A 213 14.65 21.70 10.58
C ASP A 213 14.56 23.23 10.50
N THR A 214 13.37 23.74 10.16
CA THR A 214 13.08 25.18 10.14
C THR A 214 13.25 25.81 11.54
N ASP A 215 12.83 25.11 12.60
CA ASP A 215 12.96 25.60 13.99
C ASP A 215 14.42 25.64 14.48
N CYS A 216 15.25 24.68 14.05
CA CYS A 216 16.68 24.67 14.37
C CYS A 216 17.37 25.93 13.86
N TYR A 217 17.09 26.28 12.60
CA TYR A 217 17.71 27.39 11.91
C TYR A 217 17.41 28.71 12.61
N ILE A 218 16.17 28.91 13.04
CA ILE A 218 15.72 30.16 13.66
C ILE A 218 16.38 30.38 15.03
N LYS A 219 16.49 29.33 15.85
CA LYS A 219 17.24 29.42 17.12
C LYS A 219 18.73 29.68 16.91
N GLY A 220 19.31 29.17 15.82
CA GLY A 220 20.69 29.47 15.42
C GLY A 220 20.88 30.92 15.00
N ALA A 221 19.98 31.43 14.14
CA ALA A 221 20.00 32.81 13.65
C ALA A 221 19.83 33.83 14.80
N ALA A 222 18.87 33.60 15.70
CA ALA A 222 18.65 34.47 16.86
C ALA A 222 19.88 34.53 17.80
N ARG A 223 20.61 33.42 17.96
CA ARG A 223 21.86 33.39 18.74
C ARG A 223 23.03 34.10 18.04
N SER A 224 23.10 34.01 16.70
CA SER A 224 24.12 34.69 15.91
C SER A 224 23.98 36.22 15.98
N VAL A 225 22.76 36.74 15.84
CA VAL A 225 22.48 38.19 15.93
C VAL A 225 22.87 38.74 17.31
N ARG A 226 22.61 37.99 18.39
CA ARG A 226 22.98 38.41 19.75
C ARG A 226 24.49 38.45 19.99
N LYS A 227 25.28 37.67 19.24
CA LYS A 227 26.74 37.66 19.36
C LYS A 227 27.41 38.83 18.64
N HIS A 228 26.76 39.40 17.62
CA HIS A 228 27.38 40.45 16.79
C HIS A 228 27.24 41.88 17.34
N ASN A 229 26.26 42.12 18.23
CA ASN A 229 26.13 43.41 18.93
C ASN A 229 26.99 43.52 20.19
N GLY A 230 27.68 42.44 20.56
CA GLY A 230 28.76 42.46 21.54
C GLY A 230 30.10 42.73 20.87
N LYS A 231 30.26 43.81 20.09
CA LYS A 231 31.61 44.34 19.90
C LYS A 231 32.08 44.79 21.27
N PRO A 232 33.10 44.17 21.87
CA PRO A 232 33.75 44.79 23.01
C PRO A 232 34.29 46.11 22.47
N THR A 233 33.75 47.23 22.96
CA THR A 233 34.46 48.49 22.93
C THR A 233 35.75 48.22 23.68
N ILE A 234 36.78 47.82 22.94
CA ILE A 234 38.15 47.84 23.39
C ILE A 234 38.41 49.32 23.64
N ASN A 235 38.28 49.71 24.91
CA ASN A 235 38.78 50.97 25.44
C ASN A 235 40.27 51.01 25.11
N ARG A 236 40.57 51.57 23.94
CA ARG A 236 41.90 51.99 23.58
C ARG A 236 42.16 53.23 24.43
N TYR A 237 42.93 53.05 25.50
CA TYR A 237 43.52 54.16 26.24
C TYR A 237 44.33 55.02 25.26
N ALA A 238 43.75 56.14 24.84
CA ALA A 238 44.45 57.25 24.21
C ALA A 238 44.51 58.37 25.24
N SER A 239 45.72 58.60 25.72
CA SER A 239 46.15 59.67 26.59
C SER A 239 45.97 61.06 25.96
N VAL A 240 45.53 62.03 26.78
CA VAL A 240 45.84 63.49 26.71
C VAL A 240 45.20 64.22 25.51
N SER A 241 44.48 65.36 25.62
CA SER A 241 44.63 66.57 26.43
C SER A 241 43.34 67.42 26.45
N ASN A 242 43.27 68.27 27.47
CA ASN A 242 42.36 69.40 27.72
C ASN A 242 41.88 70.22 26.50
N THR A 243 40.61 70.65 26.56
CA THR A 243 40.12 72.07 26.47
C THR A 243 38.58 72.04 26.42
N VAL A 244 37.89 72.50 27.47
CA VAL A 244 37.27 73.83 27.65
C VAL A 244 36.17 74.19 26.64
N ASN A 245 35.01 74.53 27.22
CA ASN A 245 33.85 75.25 26.66
C ASN A 245 32.99 74.54 25.60
N SER A 246 31.72 74.32 25.93
CA SER A 246 30.67 75.29 25.56
C SER A 246 29.31 74.74 25.99
N ASN A 247 28.53 75.60 26.63
CA ASN A 247 27.13 75.41 26.94
C ASN A 247 26.33 75.15 25.65
N ASN A 248 25.53 74.08 25.63
CA ASN A 248 24.21 74.08 25.00
C ASN A 248 23.41 72.86 25.46
N THR A 249 22.45 73.16 26.33
CA THR A 249 21.34 72.30 26.72
C THR A 249 20.49 71.99 25.49
N GLN A 250 20.54 70.74 25.02
CA GLN A 250 19.62 70.21 24.02
C GLN A 250 18.85 69.04 24.66
N PRO A 251 17.51 69.03 24.63
CA PRO A 251 16.74 67.95 25.25
C PRO A 251 16.91 66.67 24.43
N SER A 252 17.61 65.70 25.02
CA SER A 252 17.71 64.33 24.51
C SER A 252 16.32 63.70 24.45
N ARG A 253 15.77 63.64 23.24
CA ARG A 253 14.59 62.85 22.93
C ARG A 253 14.89 61.38 23.20
N HIS A 254 14.05 60.78 24.05
CA HIS A 254 13.88 59.34 24.21
C HIS A 254 13.78 58.65 22.85
N GLN A 255 14.85 57.99 22.42
CA GLN A 255 14.88 57.13 21.23
C GLN A 255 15.49 55.77 21.60
N ILE A 256 14.99 55.19 22.69
CA ILE A 256 15.35 53.85 23.17
C ILE A 256 14.07 53.20 23.70
N CYS A 257 13.20 52.74 22.81
CA CYS A 257 12.10 51.81 23.18
C CYS A 257 11.45 51.06 22.02
N GLU A 258 11.64 51.45 20.76
CA GLU A 258 10.94 50.78 19.64
C GLU A 258 11.58 49.48 19.14
N GLU A 259 12.89 49.28 19.34
CA GLU A 259 13.60 48.11 18.77
C GLU A 259 13.29 46.79 19.52
N PHE A 260 12.79 46.85 20.75
CA PHE A 260 12.46 45.65 21.54
C PHE A 260 11.07 45.08 21.21
N VAL A 261 10.14 45.92 20.72
CA VAL A 261 8.76 45.50 20.43
C VAL A 261 8.68 44.71 19.11
N GLY A 262 9.51 45.05 18.12
CA GLY A 262 9.55 44.33 16.83
C GLY A 262 9.89 42.84 16.97
N ASN A 263 10.84 42.49 17.84
CA ASN A 263 11.30 41.11 18.01
C ASN A 263 10.26 40.20 18.69
N VAL A 264 9.39 40.74 19.54
CA VAL A 264 8.35 39.94 20.24
C VAL A 264 7.22 39.55 19.28
N ILE A 265 6.83 40.46 18.38
CA ILE A 265 5.76 40.23 17.39
C ILE A 265 6.18 39.17 16.37
N GLU A 266 7.44 39.17 15.95
CA GLU A 266 7.96 38.20 14.97
C GLU A 266 7.98 36.76 15.52
N VAL A 267 8.34 36.58 16.80
CA VAL A 267 8.34 35.26 17.47
C VAL A 267 6.93 34.69 17.59
N SER A 268 5.95 35.50 18.00
CA SER A 268 4.55 35.05 18.12
C SER A 268 3.95 34.61 16.77
N CYS A 269 4.25 35.35 15.69
CA CYS A 269 3.77 35.01 14.34
C CYS A 269 4.32 33.65 13.88
N LEU A 270 5.61 33.39 14.13
CA LEU A 270 6.26 32.13 13.77
C LEU A 270 5.66 30.93 14.51
N GLU A 271 5.43 31.04 15.82
CA GLU A 271 4.83 29.96 16.61
C GLU A 271 3.46 29.57 16.09
N SER A 272 2.63 30.57 15.73
CA SER A 272 1.32 30.32 15.12
C SER A 272 1.44 29.54 13.79
N LYS A 273 2.47 29.83 12.99
CA LYS A 273 2.73 29.15 11.72
C LYS A 273 3.16 27.69 11.92
N ILE A 274 3.98 27.40 12.93
CA ILE A 274 4.39 26.03 13.28
C ILE A 274 3.17 25.23 13.77
N ILE A 275 2.37 25.81 14.67
CA ILE A 275 1.14 25.18 15.18
C ILE A 275 0.19 24.87 14.02
N SER A 276 -0.05 25.82 13.12
CA SER A 276 -0.89 25.63 11.93
C SER A 276 -0.37 24.49 11.03
N ARG A 277 0.95 24.40 10.82
CA ARG A 277 1.57 23.30 10.07
C ARG A 277 1.36 21.94 10.75
N ILE A 278 1.55 21.85 12.06
CA ILE A 278 1.33 20.60 12.83
C ILE A 278 -0.14 20.18 12.73
N LEU A 279 -1.08 21.12 12.87
CA LEU A 279 -2.51 20.85 12.72
C LEU A 279 -2.83 20.30 11.31
N LYS A 280 -2.25 20.89 10.27
CA LYS A 280 -2.40 20.38 8.90
C LYS A 280 -1.84 18.97 8.74
N LEU A 281 -0.67 18.67 9.33
CA LEU A 281 -0.08 17.32 9.29
C LEU A 281 -0.96 16.28 10.02
N ARG A 282 -1.58 16.67 11.15
CA ARG A 282 -2.55 15.83 11.88
C ARG A 282 -3.80 15.53 11.06
N GLU A 283 -4.31 16.53 10.35
CA GLU A 283 -5.45 16.39 9.45
C GLU A 283 -5.12 15.41 8.31
N ILE A 284 -3.97 15.59 7.66
CA ILE A 284 -3.48 14.69 6.61
C ILE A 284 -3.36 13.26 7.16
N TYR A 285 -2.74 13.08 8.33
CA TYR A 285 -2.63 11.78 8.96
C TYR A 285 -3.99 11.13 9.22
N ASN A 286 -4.97 11.90 9.71
CA ASN A 286 -6.34 11.40 9.89
C ASN A 286 -6.95 10.89 8.58
N LYS A 287 -6.73 11.60 7.47
CA LYS A 287 -7.17 11.15 6.15
C LYS A 287 -6.43 9.91 5.65
N LEU A 288 -5.13 9.76 5.96
CA LEU A 288 -4.39 8.51 5.70
C LEU A 288 -4.98 7.34 6.49
N TYR A 289 -5.37 7.57 7.75
CA TYR A 289 -6.03 6.56 8.58
C TYR A 289 -7.41 6.17 8.06
N GLU A 290 -8.25 7.14 7.67
CA GLU A 290 -9.53 6.88 7.00
C GLU A 290 -9.34 6.03 5.74
N MET A 291 -8.33 6.34 4.91
CA MET A 291 -7.99 5.53 3.74
C MET A 291 -7.56 4.10 4.12
N CYS A 292 -6.70 3.95 5.14
CA CYS A 292 -6.28 2.63 5.64
C CYS A 292 -7.48 1.79 6.07
N SER A 293 -8.42 2.38 6.82
CA SER A 293 -9.65 1.71 7.25
C SER A 293 -10.56 1.35 6.07
N LEU A 294 -10.68 2.21 5.06
CA LEU A 294 -11.40 1.89 3.83
C LEU A 294 -10.81 0.67 3.13
N ILE A 295 -9.48 0.63 2.96
CA ILE A 295 -8.77 -0.49 2.33
C ILE A 295 -8.96 -1.78 3.12
N ASP A 296 -8.77 -1.73 4.45
CA ASP A 296 -8.96 -2.87 5.34
C ASP A 296 -10.39 -3.41 5.25
N SER A 297 -11.37 -2.52 5.18
CA SER A 297 -12.77 -2.90 5.02
C SER A 297 -13.14 -3.41 3.62
N MET A 298 -12.34 -3.12 2.59
CA MET A 298 -12.52 -3.60 1.21
C MET A 298 -11.92 -4.99 1.01
N TYR A 299 -10.73 -5.21 1.59
CA TYR A 299 -9.92 -6.38 1.32
C TYR A 299 -9.77 -7.33 2.52
N GLY A 300 -10.16 -6.95 3.74
CA GLY A 300 -9.92 -7.75 4.95
C GLY A 300 -10.45 -9.18 4.86
N TYR A 301 -11.68 -9.37 4.37
CA TYR A 301 -12.25 -10.71 4.15
C TYR A 301 -11.58 -11.44 2.99
N MET A 302 -11.25 -10.71 1.93
CA MET A 302 -10.58 -11.28 0.76
C MET A 302 -9.19 -11.77 1.15
N LEU A 303 -8.43 -11.00 1.94
CA LEU A 303 -7.14 -11.39 2.48
C LEU A 303 -7.27 -12.62 3.37
N LEU A 304 -8.29 -12.70 4.24
CA LEU A 304 -8.55 -13.90 5.04
C LEU A 304 -8.67 -15.14 4.15
N GLN A 305 -9.54 -15.08 3.15
CA GLN A 305 -9.79 -16.18 2.22
C GLN A 305 -8.55 -16.53 1.37
N GLN A 306 -7.79 -15.51 0.95
CA GLN A 306 -6.55 -15.68 0.20
C GLN A 306 -5.49 -16.41 1.03
N PHE A 307 -5.25 -16.01 2.28
CA PHE A 307 -4.27 -16.67 3.14
C PHE A 307 -4.67 -18.10 3.50
N THR A 308 -5.97 -18.38 3.67
CA THR A 308 -6.46 -19.76 3.80
C THR A 308 -6.18 -20.56 2.52
N SER A 309 -6.48 -20.00 1.35
CA SER A 309 -6.22 -20.64 0.07
C SER A 309 -4.73 -20.88 -0.15
N TYR A 310 -3.86 -19.94 0.23
CA TYR A 310 -2.41 -20.10 0.18
C TYR A 310 -1.90 -21.25 1.05
N ALA A 311 -2.42 -21.38 2.26
CA ALA A 311 -2.05 -22.50 3.13
C ALA A 311 -2.43 -23.84 2.48
N ILE A 312 -3.64 -23.95 1.93
CA ILE A 312 -4.10 -25.17 1.24
C ILE A 312 -3.22 -25.47 0.02
N CYS A 313 -3.00 -24.49 -0.86
CA CYS A 313 -2.20 -24.70 -2.07
C CYS A 313 -0.75 -25.05 -1.75
N MET A 314 -0.12 -24.37 -0.79
CA MET A 314 1.25 -24.72 -0.38
C MET A 314 1.35 -26.12 0.20
N ILE A 315 0.36 -26.57 0.98
CA ILE A 315 0.37 -27.94 1.54
C ILE A 315 0.25 -28.96 0.41
N VAL A 316 -0.72 -28.79 -0.48
CA VAL A 316 -1.03 -29.79 -1.50
C VAL A 316 0.03 -29.79 -2.61
N ASP A 317 0.37 -28.62 -3.16
CA ASP A 317 1.41 -28.52 -4.20
C ASP A 317 2.79 -28.86 -3.66
N GLY A 318 3.05 -28.51 -2.38
CA GLY A 318 4.30 -28.82 -1.70
C GLY A 318 4.45 -30.31 -1.40
N TYR A 319 3.36 -31.00 -1.03
CA TYR A 319 3.34 -32.46 -0.92
C TYR A 319 3.61 -33.10 -2.29
N ASN A 320 2.91 -32.66 -3.35
CA ASN A 320 3.14 -33.16 -4.71
C ASN A 320 4.59 -32.96 -5.17
N LEU A 321 5.17 -31.80 -4.89
CA LEU A 321 6.57 -31.50 -5.20
C LEU A 321 7.53 -32.41 -4.43
N LEU A 322 7.28 -32.64 -3.14
CA LEU A 322 8.13 -33.48 -2.31
C LEU A 322 8.03 -34.96 -2.70
N SER A 323 6.82 -35.48 -2.91
CA SER A 323 6.61 -36.85 -3.42
C SER A 323 7.29 -37.05 -4.76
N PHE A 324 7.24 -36.05 -5.64
CA PHE A 324 8.01 -36.05 -6.87
C PHE A 324 9.53 -36.12 -6.63
N LEU A 325 10.08 -35.25 -5.77
CA LEU A 325 11.52 -35.25 -5.46
C LEU A 325 11.99 -36.59 -4.87
N VAL A 326 11.16 -37.23 -4.07
CA VAL A 326 11.43 -38.57 -3.51
C VAL A 326 11.42 -39.64 -4.61
N ALA A 327 10.42 -39.65 -5.50
CA ALA A 327 10.37 -40.59 -6.62
C ALA A 327 11.59 -40.45 -7.55
N LEU A 328 11.99 -39.20 -7.83
CA LEU A 328 13.19 -38.90 -8.62
C LEU A 328 14.47 -39.41 -7.93
N TYR A 329 14.55 -39.29 -6.61
CA TYR A 329 15.69 -39.78 -5.83
C TYR A 329 15.77 -41.31 -5.81
N ASN A 330 14.63 -41.99 -5.64
CA ASN A 330 14.55 -43.45 -5.60
C ASN A 330 14.71 -44.13 -6.97
N SER A 331 14.77 -43.35 -8.06
CA SER A 331 14.76 -43.86 -9.44
C SER A 331 13.53 -44.72 -9.77
N GLU A 332 12.43 -44.49 -9.06
CA GLU A 332 11.15 -45.13 -9.34
C GLU A 332 10.46 -44.43 -10.52
N ALA A 333 9.62 -45.16 -11.27
CA ALA A 333 8.77 -44.55 -12.27
C ALA A 333 7.81 -43.58 -11.56
N ALA A 334 8.06 -42.27 -11.69
CA ALA A 334 7.25 -41.26 -11.05
C ALA A 334 5.79 -41.32 -11.52
N LEU A 335 4.84 -41.02 -10.62
CA LEU A 335 3.40 -40.94 -10.93
C LEU A 335 3.09 -39.90 -12.01
N ILE A 336 3.90 -38.84 -12.10
CA ILE A 336 3.71 -37.73 -13.03
C ILE A 336 4.70 -37.90 -14.18
N PRO A 337 4.27 -37.78 -15.45
CA PRO A 337 5.19 -37.82 -16.58
C PRO A 337 6.27 -36.75 -16.40
N PRO A 338 7.54 -37.04 -16.75
CA PRO A 338 8.67 -36.18 -16.44
C PRO A 338 8.63 -34.79 -17.07
N GLU A 339 7.70 -34.61 -17.99
CA GLU A 339 7.43 -33.39 -18.70
C GLU A 339 6.69 -32.40 -17.79
N GLY A 340 5.81 -32.83 -16.87
CA GLY A 340 5.00 -31.94 -16.00
C GLY A 340 5.76 -31.22 -14.87
N TYR A 341 7.02 -31.57 -14.63
CA TYR A 341 7.79 -31.06 -13.47
C TYR A 341 8.02 -29.54 -13.44
N PRO A 342 8.35 -28.87 -14.57
CA PRO A 342 8.55 -27.43 -14.55
C PRO A 342 7.29 -26.67 -14.15
N ALA A 343 6.10 -27.14 -14.57
CA ALA A 343 4.83 -26.52 -14.20
C ALA A 343 4.61 -26.62 -12.68
N LEU A 344 4.83 -27.80 -12.08
CA LEU A 344 4.67 -28.02 -10.64
C LEU A 344 5.61 -27.13 -9.81
N VAL A 345 6.88 -26.99 -10.23
CA VAL A 345 7.85 -26.11 -9.57
C VAL A 345 7.42 -24.64 -9.68
N LEU A 346 6.94 -24.21 -10.85
CA LEU A 346 6.47 -22.84 -11.07
C LEU A 346 5.22 -22.52 -10.24
N TRP A 347 4.27 -23.44 -10.13
CA TRP A 347 3.09 -23.30 -9.27
C TRP A 347 3.48 -23.16 -7.80
N ASN A 348 4.35 -24.04 -7.30
CA ASN A 348 4.87 -23.95 -5.93
C ASN A 348 5.58 -22.61 -5.66
N PHE A 349 6.44 -22.18 -6.59
CA PHE A 349 7.14 -20.91 -6.47
C PHE A 349 6.16 -19.73 -6.45
N SER A 350 5.13 -19.75 -7.31
CA SER A 350 4.05 -18.76 -7.33
C SER A 350 3.33 -18.70 -5.99
N ASN A 351 2.92 -19.86 -5.46
CA ASN A 351 2.15 -19.98 -4.22
C ASN A 351 2.95 -19.57 -2.98
N LEU A 352 4.28 -19.68 -3.03
CA LEU A 352 5.17 -19.16 -2.00
C LEU A 352 5.38 -17.64 -2.13
N PHE A 353 5.61 -17.16 -3.35
CA PHE A 353 6.06 -15.79 -3.59
C PHE A 353 4.94 -14.75 -3.45
N ARG A 354 3.72 -15.07 -3.88
CA ARG A 354 2.58 -14.14 -3.81
C ARG A 354 2.20 -13.72 -2.38
N PRO A 355 1.97 -14.63 -1.40
CA PRO A 355 1.67 -14.21 -0.03
C PRO A 355 2.83 -13.43 0.61
N PHE A 356 4.07 -13.77 0.24
CA PHE A 356 5.25 -13.02 0.67
C PHE A 356 5.21 -11.57 0.17
N LEU A 357 4.89 -11.33 -1.11
CA LEU A 357 4.78 -9.97 -1.66
C LEU A 357 3.67 -9.15 -0.99
N VAL A 358 2.51 -9.76 -0.75
CA VAL A 358 1.39 -9.12 -0.04
C VAL A 358 1.82 -8.71 1.38
N CYS A 359 2.44 -9.63 2.12
CA CYS A 359 2.99 -9.37 3.45
C CYS A 359 4.10 -8.31 3.44
N LEU A 360 4.96 -8.32 2.42
CA LEU A 360 6.06 -7.35 2.27
C LEU A 360 5.53 -5.94 2.06
N SER A 361 4.52 -5.75 1.21
CA SER A 361 3.91 -4.44 0.98
C SER A 361 3.28 -3.89 2.27
N CYS A 362 2.52 -4.72 3.00
CA CYS A 362 1.95 -4.33 4.30
C CYS A 362 3.03 -4.02 5.35
N HIS A 363 4.10 -4.81 5.38
CA HIS A 363 5.22 -4.60 6.29
C HIS A 363 5.95 -3.28 6.01
N ARG A 364 6.10 -2.90 4.73
CA ARG A 364 6.68 -1.60 4.35
C ARG A 364 5.84 -0.43 4.85
N LEU A 365 4.51 -0.50 4.71
CA LEU A 365 3.61 0.51 5.29
C LEU A 365 3.81 0.62 6.81
N ASN A 366 3.84 -0.51 7.52
CA ASN A 366 4.02 -0.53 8.97
C ASN A 366 5.38 0.06 9.40
N ASN A 367 6.44 -0.19 8.64
CA ASN A 367 7.75 0.41 8.92
C ASN A 367 7.73 1.93 8.74
N GLU A 368 7.06 2.44 7.71
CA GLU A 368 6.87 3.88 7.53
C GLU A 368 6.00 4.51 8.63
N PHE A 369 4.97 3.81 9.10
CA PHE A 369 4.17 4.22 10.26
C PHE A 369 5.00 4.30 11.55
N LYS A 370 5.85 3.30 11.81
CA LYS A 370 6.78 3.33 12.95
C LYS A 370 7.75 4.51 12.85
N THR A 371 8.20 4.85 11.65
CA THR A 371 9.01 6.06 11.41
C THR A 371 8.23 7.32 11.77
N THR A 372 6.93 7.43 11.41
CA THR A 372 6.05 8.54 11.83
C THR A 372 6.01 8.69 13.34
N VAL A 373 5.74 7.58 14.06
CA VAL A 373 5.70 7.55 15.53
C VAL A 373 7.03 8.01 16.12
N LYS A 374 8.15 7.45 15.64
CA LYS A 374 9.50 7.77 16.12
C LYS A 374 9.84 9.25 15.91
N SER A 375 9.51 9.79 14.74
CA SER A 375 9.71 11.21 14.44
C SER A 375 8.94 12.06 15.45
N ILE A 376 7.62 11.88 15.60
CA ILE A 376 6.79 12.66 16.53
C ILE A 376 7.28 12.56 17.99
N GLN A 377 7.67 11.36 18.44
CA GLN A 377 8.20 11.15 19.79
C GLN A 377 9.54 11.87 20.01
N THR A 378 10.46 11.76 19.05
CA THR A 378 11.76 12.44 19.09
C THR A 378 11.58 13.95 19.21
N LEU A 379 10.54 14.48 18.57
CA LEU A 379 10.20 15.89 18.59
C LEU A 379 9.59 16.32 19.91
N THR A 380 8.73 15.49 20.49
CA THR A 380 8.13 15.75 21.80
C THR A 380 9.20 15.79 22.91
N LEU A 381 10.31 15.07 22.74
CA LEU A 381 11.43 15.02 23.71
C LEU A 381 12.40 16.21 23.62
N ARG A 382 12.27 17.06 22.59
CA ARG A 382 13.24 18.13 22.36
C ARG A 382 13.05 19.29 23.34
N SER A 383 14.13 19.72 23.98
CA SER A 383 14.11 20.81 24.97
C SER A 383 13.91 22.20 24.32
N GLY A 384 13.23 23.08 25.05
CA GLY A 384 13.01 24.48 24.65
C GLY A 384 11.96 24.68 23.55
N ILE A 385 11.03 23.74 23.37
CA ILE A 385 9.83 23.93 22.56
C ILE A 385 8.80 24.73 23.39
N ASN A 386 8.10 25.67 22.75
CA ASN A 386 7.00 26.41 23.40
C ASN A 386 5.90 25.43 23.87
N THR A 387 5.30 25.69 25.02
CA THR A 387 4.21 24.86 25.59
C THR A 387 3.08 24.60 24.60
N GLY A 388 2.66 25.59 23.80
CA GLY A 388 1.58 25.42 22.82
C GLY A 388 1.93 24.45 21.67
N VAL A 389 3.17 24.51 21.18
CA VAL A 389 3.66 23.56 20.15
C VAL A 389 3.78 22.16 20.74
N LEU A 390 4.29 22.06 21.97
CA LEU A 390 4.44 20.78 22.69
C LEU A 390 3.08 20.10 22.90
N ASP A 391 2.05 20.85 23.27
CA ASP A 391 0.69 20.32 23.46
C ASP A 391 0.12 19.78 22.15
N GLN A 392 0.33 20.47 21.03
CA GLN A 392 -0.09 19.96 19.71
C GLN A 392 0.69 18.71 19.28
N LEU A 393 1.99 18.63 19.57
CA LEU A 393 2.79 17.42 19.32
C LEU A 393 2.35 16.25 20.19
N ARG A 394 1.98 16.48 21.45
CA ARG A 394 1.42 15.45 22.34
C ARG A 394 0.09 14.94 21.82
N LEU A 395 -0.81 15.83 21.40
CA LEU A 395 -2.08 15.43 20.78
C LEU A 395 -1.85 14.65 19.49
N PHE A 396 -0.86 15.04 18.67
CA PHE A 396 -0.48 14.28 17.49
C PHE A 396 0.05 12.89 17.86
N SER A 397 0.95 12.79 18.84
CA SER A 397 1.49 11.52 19.32
C SER A 397 0.38 10.57 19.78
N ILE A 398 -0.56 11.07 20.59
CA ILE A 398 -1.73 10.31 21.05
C ILE A 398 -2.58 9.84 19.86
N GLN A 399 -2.84 10.71 18.89
CA GLN A 399 -3.59 10.37 17.69
C GLN A 399 -2.91 9.24 16.90
N VAL A 400 -1.60 9.33 16.65
CA VAL A 400 -0.85 8.30 15.89
C VAL A 400 -0.78 6.98 16.65
N GLN A 401 -0.69 7.01 17.98
CA GLN A 401 -0.70 5.79 18.81
C GLN A 401 -2.07 5.09 18.81
N ASN A 402 -3.16 5.85 18.83
CA ASN A 402 -4.53 5.32 18.85
C ASN A 402 -5.02 4.90 17.47
N CYS A 403 -4.60 5.59 16.41
CA CYS A 403 -5.02 5.35 15.03
C CYS A 403 -3.96 4.55 14.25
N LYS A 404 -3.62 3.36 14.74
CA LYS A 404 -2.57 2.52 14.12
C LYS A 404 -2.87 2.24 12.65
N LEU A 405 -1.90 2.53 11.78
CA LEU A 405 -1.96 2.15 10.36
C LEU A 405 -1.47 0.70 10.21
N GLY A 406 -2.39 -0.17 9.81
CA GLY A 406 -2.11 -1.59 9.61
C GLY A 406 -3.29 -2.25 8.92
N PHE A 407 -3.04 -3.44 8.37
CA PHE A 407 -4.08 -4.25 7.75
C PHE A 407 -4.25 -5.53 8.54
N THR A 408 -5.51 -5.92 8.70
CA THR A 408 -5.91 -7.14 9.38
C THR A 408 -6.80 -7.96 8.45
N ALA A 409 -6.67 -9.28 8.51
CA ALA A 409 -7.65 -10.15 7.87
C ALA A 409 -8.91 -10.20 8.74
N CYS A 410 -9.86 -9.28 8.54
CA CYS A 410 -11.11 -9.20 9.32
C CYS A 410 -10.89 -9.16 10.86
N GLY A 411 -9.78 -8.59 11.32
CA GLY A 411 -9.43 -8.57 12.75
C GLY A 411 -8.90 -9.90 13.33
N PHE A 412 -8.76 -10.96 12.53
CA PHE A 412 -8.21 -12.25 13.00
C PHE A 412 -6.68 -12.19 13.21
N PHE A 413 -5.96 -11.62 12.25
CA PHE A 413 -4.50 -11.51 12.31
C PHE A 413 -3.99 -10.30 11.51
N ASP A 414 -2.86 -9.76 11.95
CA ASP A 414 -2.15 -8.68 11.26
C ASP A 414 -1.43 -9.20 10.00
N ILE A 415 -1.56 -8.50 8.88
CA ILE A 415 -0.85 -8.83 7.65
C ILE A 415 0.57 -8.27 7.70
N ASN A 416 1.55 -9.12 7.99
CA ASN A 416 2.96 -8.75 8.07
C ASN A 416 3.86 -9.94 7.69
N LEU A 417 5.18 -9.72 7.60
CA LEU A 417 6.12 -10.79 7.26
C LEU A 417 6.12 -11.97 8.25
N SER A 418 5.77 -11.74 9.52
CA SER A 418 5.64 -12.83 10.50
C SER A 418 4.51 -13.79 10.14
N LEU A 419 3.39 -13.28 9.60
CA LEU A 419 2.30 -14.12 9.08
C LEU A 419 2.79 -15.00 7.92
N SER A 420 3.51 -14.43 6.95
CA SER A 420 4.06 -15.21 5.83
C SER A 420 4.95 -16.36 6.32
N CYS A 421 5.82 -16.09 7.28
CA CYS A 421 6.65 -17.13 7.90
C CYS A 421 5.81 -18.18 8.63
N ALA A 422 4.77 -17.76 9.36
CA ALA A 422 3.89 -18.68 10.08
C ALA A 422 3.13 -19.61 9.11
N VAL A 423 2.62 -19.09 7.99
CA VAL A 423 1.93 -19.90 6.97
C VAL A 423 2.91 -20.89 6.32
N PHE A 424 4.12 -20.45 5.97
CA PHE A 424 5.16 -21.32 5.40
C PHE A 424 5.57 -22.44 6.36
N LEU A 425 5.81 -22.12 7.63
CA LEU A 425 6.14 -23.11 8.66
C LEU A 425 5.00 -24.10 8.86
N THR A 426 3.76 -23.61 8.92
CA THR A 426 2.57 -24.45 9.06
C THR A 426 2.46 -25.42 7.88
N ALA A 427 2.59 -24.92 6.65
CA ALA A 427 2.55 -25.76 5.46
C ALA A 427 3.65 -26.82 5.47
N THR A 428 4.88 -26.44 5.82
CA THR A 428 6.03 -27.37 5.93
C THR A 428 5.79 -28.46 6.97
N THR A 429 5.24 -28.11 8.14
CA THR A 429 4.89 -29.08 9.19
C THR A 429 3.84 -30.08 8.69
N TYR A 430 2.77 -29.60 8.04
CA TYR A 430 1.75 -30.49 7.49
C TYR A 430 2.29 -31.40 6.39
N ILE A 431 3.10 -30.88 5.47
CA ILE A 431 3.75 -31.67 4.42
C ILE A 431 4.63 -32.76 5.04
N THR A 432 5.40 -32.42 6.08
CA THR A 432 6.26 -33.40 6.77
C THR A 432 5.42 -34.51 7.41
N VAL A 433 4.31 -34.18 8.07
CA VAL A 433 3.40 -35.16 8.65
C VAL A 433 2.77 -36.04 7.58
N LEU A 434 2.33 -35.47 6.46
CA LEU A 434 1.75 -36.25 5.35
C LEU A 434 2.75 -37.25 4.77
N VAL A 435 4.01 -36.84 4.53
CA VAL A 435 5.05 -37.75 4.04
C VAL A 435 5.42 -38.83 5.05
N LEU A 436 5.39 -38.53 6.36
CA LEU A 436 5.63 -39.55 7.39
C LEU A 436 4.51 -40.60 7.41
N LEU A 437 3.25 -40.17 7.31
CA LEU A 437 2.10 -41.09 7.28
C LEU A 437 2.07 -41.96 6.03
N ASP A 438 2.47 -41.41 4.88
CA ASP A 438 2.52 -42.13 3.61
C ASP A 438 3.57 -43.25 3.60
N ARG A 439 4.68 -43.08 4.34
CA ARG A 439 5.73 -44.12 4.48
C ARG A 439 5.35 -45.28 5.40
N GLU A 440 4.33 -45.13 6.24
CA GLU A 440 3.90 -46.19 7.17
C GLU A 440 2.87 -47.15 6.53
N GLN A 441 2.31 -46.80 5.37
CA GLN A 441 1.41 -47.63 4.57
C GLN A 441 2.22 -48.46 3.56
#